data_AF-A0A7K0LG61-F1
#
_entry.id   AF-A0A7K0LG61-F1
#
_cell.length_a   1.000
_cell.length_b   1.000
_cell.length_c   1.000
_cell.angle_alpha   90.00
_cell.angle_beta   90.00
_cell.angle_gamma   90.00
#
_symmetry.space_group_name_H-M   'P 1'
#
loop_
_entity.id
_entity.type
_entity.pdbx_description
1 polymer ?
#
loop_
_entity_poly.entity_id
_entity_poly.type
_entity_poly.pdbx_seq_one_letter_code
_entity_poly.pdbx_strand_id
1 'polypeptide(L)'
;DEADTVERHGELTIVVGADSVEKLVGAKLDFNSAGLVMTNPNTPLPPQARRPDMPEPDLSSPIAKQLVAILEEQINPSLASHGGRADLVAIEDGSAYLRLSGGCQGCGMAAATLSQGIEVAIMEAIPEIERIIDVTDHASGSNPYFEAAKK
;
A
#
# COMPACT_ATOMS: atom_id res chain seq x y z
N ASP A 1 -0.21 -5.45 28.70
CA ASP A 1 -1.40 -6.15 28.19
C ASP A 1 -2.35 -5.11 27.62
N GLU A 2 -2.37 -4.91 26.31
CA GLU A 2 -3.45 -4.16 25.66
C GLU A 2 -4.52 -5.17 25.26
N ALA A 3 -5.78 -4.85 25.55
CA ALA A 3 -6.92 -5.71 25.25
C ALA A 3 -7.54 -5.32 23.91
N ASP A 4 -8.07 -6.31 23.19
CA ASP A 4 -8.80 -6.08 21.95
C ASP A 4 -10.02 -5.16 22.18
N THR A 5 -10.29 -4.29 21.21
CA THR A 5 -11.48 -3.45 21.20
C THR A 5 -12.62 -4.20 20.53
N VAL A 6 -13.77 -4.29 21.20
CA VAL A 6 -14.96 -4.98 20.68
C VAL A 6 -16.11 -3.99 20.57
N GLU A 7 -16.61 -3.77 19.35
CA GLU A 7 -17.79 -2.97 19.08
C GLU A 7 -18.94 -3.85 18.61
N ARG A 8 -20.16 -3.57 19.09
CA ARG A 8 -21.36 -4.33 18.74
C ARG A 8 -22.38 -3.43 18.05
N HIS A 9 -22.70 -3.76 16.81
CA HIS A 9 -23.63 -3.04 15.94
C HIS A 9 -24.77 -3.98 15.52
N GLY A 10 -25.72 -4.22 16.42
CA GLY A 10 -26.80 -5.20 16.20
C GLY A 10 -26.26 -6.63 16.16
N GLU A 11 -26.50 -7.35 15.06
CA GLU A 11 -25.96 -8.71 14.84
C GLU A 11 -24.50 -8.70 14.37
N LEU A 12 -23.97 -7.54 13.94
CA LEU A 12 -22.58 -7.40 13.51
C LEU A 12 -21.69 -7.06 14.71
N THR A 13 -20.73 -7.92 15.02
CA THR A 13 -19.68 -7.65 16.02
C THR A 13 -18.37 -7.38 15.30
N ILE A 14 -17.76 -6.23 15.61
CA ILE A 14 -16.45 -5.83 15.10
C ILE A 14 -15.44 -6.02 16.22
N VAL A 15 -14.36 -6.73 15.93
CA VAL A 15 -13.25 -6.94 16.88
C VAL A 15 -11.99 -6.36 16.24
N VAL A 16 -11.35 -5.44 16.94
CA VAL A 16 -10.08 -4.83 16.53
C VAL A 16 -9.02 -5.26 17.53
N GLY A 17 -8.02 -5.99 17.04
CA GLY A 17 -6.88 -6.39 17.87
C GLY A 17 -6.17 -5.18 18.46
N ALA A 18 -5.73 -5.29 19.71
CA ALA A 18 -5.06 -4.22 20.46
C ALA A 18 -4.03 -3.42 19.62
N ASP A 19 -3.09 -4.13 18.97
CA ASP A 19 -2.00 -3.55 18.15
C ASP A 19 -2.47 -2.81 16.88
N SER A 20 -3.77 -2.85 16.59
CA SER A 20 -4.39 -2.27 15.39
C SER A 20 -5.34 -1.12 15.72
N VAL A 21 -5.70 -0.91 16.98
CA VAL A 21 -6.68 0.12 17.39
C VAL A 21 -6.25 1.50 16.91
N GLU A 22 -5.01 1.90 17.18
CA GLU A 22 -4.48 3.20 16.75
C GLU A 22 -4.43 3.34 15.22
N LYS A 23 -4.17 2.25 14.49
CA LYS A 23 -4.05 2.23 13.03
C LYS A 23 -5.40 2.35 12.32
N LEU A 24 -6.50 2.15 13.04
CA LEU A 24 -7.87 2.15 12.51
C LEU A 24 -8.70 3.34 13.01
N VAL A 25 -8.10 4.29 13.75
CA VAL A 25 -8.81 5.49 14.20
C VAL A 25 -9.35 6.26 12.99
N GLY A 26 -10.67 6.51 12.98
CA GLY A 26 -11.34 7.21 11.88
C GLY A 26 -11.71 6.33 10.67
N ALA A 27 -11.39 5.03 10.69
CA ALA A 27 -11.86 4.09 9.68
C ALA A 27 -13.39 3.96 9.71
N LYS A 28 -13.99 3.76 8.53
CA LYS A 28 -15.43 3.55 8.34
C LYS A 28 -15.69 2.15 7.80
N LEU A 29 -16.79 1.56 8.24
CA LEU A 29 -17.28 0.28 7.75
C LEU A 29 -18.72 0.45 7.27
N ASP A 30 -18.90 0.41 5.95
CA ASP A 30 -20.20 0.55 5.30
C ASP A 30 -20.74 -0.83 4.92
N PHE A 31 -21.95 -1.14 5.36
CA PHE A 31 -22.66 -2.36 4.96
C PHE A 31 -23.80 -2.00 4.02
N ASN A 32 -23.72 -2.48 2.78
CA ASN A 32 -24.73 -2.22 1.76
C ASN A 32 -24.98 -3.47 0.90
N SER A 33 -25.85 -3.35 -0.09
CA SER A 33 -26.22 -4.47 -0.98
C SER A 33 -25.06 -5.03 -1.83
N ALA A 34 -23.94 -4.29 -1.95
CA ALA A 34 -22.73 -4.75 -2.62
C ALA A 34 -21.75 -5.48 -1.66
N GLY A 35 -22.04 -5.52 -0.36
CA GLY A 35 -21.26 -6.22 0.65
C GLY A 35 -20.76 -5.32 1.78
N LEU A 36 -19.66 -5.73 2.40
CA LEU A 36 -19.00 -5.01 3.49
C LEU A 36 -17.80 -4.24 2.94
N VAL A 37 -17.83 -2.92 3.04
CA VAL A 37 -16.77 -2.03 2.53
C VAL A 37 -16.11 -1.32 3.71
N MET A 38 -14.79 -1.50 3.84
CA MET A 38 -13.99 -0.79 4.84
C MET A 38 -13.18 0.32 4.16
N THR A 39 -13.26 1.53 4.70
CA THR A 39 -12.43 2.67 4.29
C THR A 39 -11.57 3.09 5.46
N ASN A 40 -10.26 2.87 5.37
CA ASN A 40 -9.30 3.35 6.37
C ASN A 40 -8.60 4.61 5.85
N PRO A 41 -8.80 5.79 6.47
CA PRO A 41 -8.12 7.02 6.06
C PRO A 41 -6.64 7.04 6.47
N ASN A 42 -6.19 6.11 7.31
CA ASN A 42 -4.82 6.05 7.77
C ASN A 42 -3.92 5.36 6.74
N THR A 43 -2.81 6.03 6.40
CA THR A 43 -1.78 5.43 5.55
C THR A 43 -0.94 4.47 6.37
N PRO A 44 -0.74 3.21 5.92
CA PRO A 44 0.18 2.31 6.59
C PRO A 44 1.56 2.94 6.66
N LEU A 45 2.21 2.85 7.82
CA LEU A 45 3.60 3.30 7.95
C LEU A 45 4.45 2.51 6.95
N PRO A 46 5.37 3.16 6.22
CA PRO A 46 6.35 2.44 5.40
C PRO A 46 7.00 1.35 6.25
N PRO A 47 7.11 0.10 5.77
CA PRO A 47 7.66 -0.96 6.60
C PRO A 47 9.08 -0.59 7.04
N GLN A 48 9.30 -0.58 8.34
CA GLN A 48 10.53 -0.06 8.96
C GLN A 48 11.78 -0.91 8.67
N ALA A 49 11.66 -1.99 7.92
CA ALA A 49 12.79 -2.71 7.35
C ALA A 49 13.43 -1.85 6.25
N ARG A 50 14.26 -0.88 6.68
CA ARG A 50 15.28 -0.28 5.82
C ARG A 50 16.29 -1.37 5.49
N ARG A 51 16.46 -1.67 4.21
CA ARG A 51 17.65 -2.41 3.78
C ARG A 51 18.83 -1.44 3.90
N PRO A 52 19.99 -1.86 4.46
CA PRO A 52 21.14 -0.98 4.69
C PRO A 52 21.69 -0.31 3.42
N ASP A 53 21.37 -0.88 2.26
CA ASP A 53 21.77 -0.46 0.92
C ASP A 53 20.80 0.52 0.25
N MET A 54 19.72 0.94 0.92
CA MET A 54 18.81 1.93 0.33
C MET A 54 19.22 3.38 0.64
N PRO A 55 19.11 4.28 -0.36
CA PRO A 55 19.36 5.70 -0.19
C PRO A 55 18.40 6.33 0.83
N GLU A 56 18.84 7.41 1.48
CA GLU A 56 17.99 8.11 2.44
C GLU A 56 16.75 8.70 1.74
N PRO A 57 15.55 8.52 2.32
CA PRO A 57 14.31 8.99 1.73
C PRO A 57 14.20 10.51 1.88
N ASP A 58 14.83 11.30 1.01
CA ASP A 58 14.53 12.73 0.91
C ASP A 58 13.25 12.96 0.09
N LEU A 59 12.11 12.71 0.75
CA LEU A 59 10.78 12.94 0.19
C LEU A 59 10.37 14.42 0.22
N SER A 60 11.26 15.32 0.66
CA SER A 60 10.95 16.75 0.80
C SER A 60 11.14 17.54 -0.50
N SER A 61 11.86 16.96 -1.47
CA SER A 61 12.14 17.57 -2.77
C SER A 61 10.85 17.84 -3.58
N PRO A 62 10.84 18.86 -4.46
CA PRO A 62 9.67 19.16 -5.30
C PRO A 62 9.23 17.97 -6.16
N ILE A 63 10.20 17.25 -6.73
CA ILE A 63 9.95 16.07 -7.57
C ILE A 63 9.35 14.94 -6.72
N ALA A 64 9.88 14.70 -5.52
CA ALA A 64 9.30 13.68 -4.62
C ALA A 64 7.86 14.01 -4.24
N LYS A 65 7.56 15.27 -3.92
CA LYS A 65 6.19 15.71 -3.61
C LYS A 65 5.25 15.56 -4.80
N GLN A 66 5.70 15.92 -6.00
CA GLN A 66 4.93 15.74 -7.22
C GLN A 66 4.65 14.25 -7.49
N LEU A 67 5.66 13.39 -7.33
CA LEU A 67 5.50 11.95 -7.51
C LEU A 67 4.55 11.35 -6.48
N VAL A 68 4.65 11.75 -5.21
CA VAL A 68 3.70 11.34 -4.17
C VAL A 68 2.27 11.75 -4.54
N ALA A 69 2.06 12.97 -5.03
CA ALA A 69 0.73 13.42 -5.45
C ALA A 69 0.17 12.57 -6.62
N ILE A 70 1.01 12.27 -7.63
CA ILE A 70 0.59 11.40 -8.75
C ILE A 70 0.26 9.99 -8.26
N LEU A 71 1.08 9.44 -7.35
CA LEU A 71 0.81 8.14 -6.75
C LEU A 71 -0.54 8.14 -6.03
N GLU A 72 -0.86 9.17 -5.25
CA GLU A 72 -2.10 9.26 -4.49
C GLU A 72 -3.34 9.55 -5.34
N GLU A 73 -3.24 10.45 -6.30
CA GLU A 73 -4.40 10.97 -7.04
C GLU A 73 -4.72 10.15 -8.30
N GLN A 74 -3.73 9.49 -8.90
CA GLN A 74 -3.88 8.85 -10.22
C GLN A 74 -3.63 7.34 -10.16
N ILE A 75 -2.56 6.90 -9.49
CA ILE A 75 -2.14 5.49 -9.54
C ILE A 75 -2.85 4.65 -8.47
N ASN A 76 -2.80 5.09 -7.21
CA ASN A 76 -3.35 4.35 -6.07
C ASN A 76 -4.86 4.11 -6.13
N PRO A 77 -5.72 4.96 -6.71
CA PRO A 77 -7.14 4.64 -6.88
C PRO A 77 -7.37 3.34 -7.69
N SER A 78 -6.57 3.14 -8.75
CA SER A 78 -6.62 1.94 -9.57
C SER A 78 -6.02 0.73 -8.83
N LEU A 79 -4.90 0.90 -8.14
CA LEU A 79 -4.29 -0.18 -7.35
C LEU A 79 -5.19 -0.63 -6.19
N ALA A 80 -5.86 0.31 -5.52
CA ALA A 80 -6.75 0.05 -4.40
C ALA A 80 -7.95 -0.81 -4.81
N SER A 81 -8.42 -0.70 -6.06
CA SER A 81 -9.48 -1.56 -6.61
C SER A 81 -9.06 -3.04 -6.67
N HIS A 82 -7.75 -3.32 -6.68
CA HIS A 82 -7.17 -4.66 -6.59
C HIS A 82 -6.57 -4.96 -5.20
N GLY A 83 -6.89 -4.13 -4.20
CA GLY A 83 -6.40 -4.27 -2.83
C GLY A 83 -4.91 -3.95 -2.66
N GLY A 84 -4.30 -3.23 -3.61
CA GLY A 84 -2.89 -2.87 -3.59
C GLY A 84 -2.63 -1.37 -3.46
N ARG A 85 -1.36 -1.00 -3.26
CA ARG A 85 -0.90 0.39 -3.16
C ARG A 85 0.58 0.48 -3.54
N ALA A 86 1.01 1.64 -4.03
CA ALA A 86 2.40 1.99 -4.26
C ALA A 86 2.77 3.24 -3.44
N ASP A 87 3.94 3.18 -2.79
CA ASP A 87 4.51 4.26 -1.98
C ASP A 87 5.92 4.61 -2.45
N LEU A 88 6.23 5.90 -2.53
CA LEU A 88 7.57 6.38 -2.85
C LEU A 88 8.49 6.18 -1.64
N VAL A 89 9.62 5.52 -1.87
CA VAL A 89 10.66 5.30 -0.86
C VAL A 89 11.75 6.35 -1.00
N ALA A 90 12.32 6.53 -2.19
CA ALA A 90 13.42 7.46 -2.41
C ALA A 90 13.49 7.87 -3.88
N ILE A 91 14.24 8.95 -4.15
CA ILE A 91 14.64 9.34 -5.50
C ILE A 91 16.16 9.54 -5.49
N GLU A 92 16.85 8.90 -6.43
CA GLU A 92 18.30 9.00 -6.59
C GLU A 92 18.66 8.86 -8.07
N ASP A 93 19.52 9.74 -8.60
CA ASP A 93 20.02 9.66 -9.98
C ASP A 93 18.94 9.36 -11.03
N GLY A 94 17.85 10.15 -11.03
CA GLY A 94 16.72 9.98 -11.96
C GLY A 94 15.89 8.71 -11.72
N SER A 95 16.16 7.96 -10.65
CA SER A 95 15.51 6.69 -10.33
C SER A 95 14.58 6.87 -9.15
N ALA A 96 13.31 6.50 -9.30
CA ALA A 96 12.37 6.47 -8.17
C ALA A 96 12.20 5.05 -7.65
N TYR A 97 12.45 4.88 -6.35
CA TYR A 97 12.31 3.61 -5.65
C TYR A 97 10.91 3.52 -5.08
N LEU A 98 10.12 2.55 -5.54
CA LEU A 98 8.75 2.35 -5.10
C LEU A 98 8.65 1.07 -4.28
N ARG A 99 7.76 1.10 -3.29
CA ARG A 99 7.34 -0.07 -2.55
C ARG A 99 5.86 -0.32 -2.81
N LEU A 100 5.55 -1.55 -3.19
CA LEU A 100 4.22 -2.06 -3.39
C LEU A 100 3.75 -2.76 -2.12
N SER A 101 2.50 -2.54 -1.75
CA SER A 101 1.85 -3.17 -0.60
C SER A 101 0.47 -3.74 -0.97
N GLY A 102 -0.11 -4.55 -0.08
CA GLY A 102 -1.39 -5.20 -0.30
C GLY A 102 -1.35 -6.28 -1.39
N GLY A 103 -2.39 -6.37 -2.21
CA GLY A 103 -2.51 -7.33 -3.31
C GLY A 103 -1.36 -7.25 -4.33
N CYS A 104 -0.73 -6.08 -4.46
CA CYS A 104 0.45 -5.88 -5.31
C CYS A 104 1.72 -6.55 -4.77
N GLN A 105 1.82 -6.75 -3.45
CA GLN A 105 3.00 -7.34 -2.83
C GLN A 105 3.07 -8.86 -3.07
N GLY A 106 1.93 -9.57 -3.04
CA GLY A 106 1.87 -11.03 -3.19
C GLY A 106 1.58 -11.57 -4.60
N CYS A 107 1.36 -10.71 -5.60
CA CYS A 107 0.97 -11.17 -6.95
C CYS A 107 2.18 -11.41 -7.86
N GLY A 108 2.76 -12.61 -7.79
CA GLY A 108 3.95 -12.98 -8.60
C GLY A 108 3.78 -12.91 -10.12
N MET A 109 2.54 -12.94 -10.65
CA MET A 109 2.28 -12.79 -12.10
C MET A 109 1.96 -11.36 -12.53
N ALA A 110 1.40 -10.52 -11.64
CA ALA A 110 1.04 -9.14 -11.98
C ALA A 110 2.20 -8.16 -11.77
N ALA A 111 3.24 -8.52 -11.01
CA ALA A 111 4.33 -7.62 -10.64
C ALA A 111 4.99 -6.93 -11.84
N ALA A 112 5.34 -7.67 -12.90
CA ALA A 112 6.03 -7.11 -14.06
C ALA A 112 5.16 -6.12 -14.86
N THR A 113 3.91 -6.51 -15.18
CA THR A 113 3.00 -5.67 -15.97
C THR A 113 2.50 -4.47 -15.17
N LEU A 114 2.25 -4.65 -13.87
CA LEU A 114 1.83 -3.58 -12.98
C LEU A 114 2.96 -2.55 -12.82
N SER A 115 4.19 -3.00 -12.58
CA SER A 115 5.36 -2.13 -12.47
C SER A 115 5.60 -1.35 -13.76
N GLN A 116 5.47 -1.99 -14.93
CA GLN A 116 5.55 -1.30 -16.21
C GLN A 116 4.45 -0.25 -16.40
N GLY A 117 3.21 -0.53 -16.01
CA GLY A 117 2.11 0.44 -16.11
C GLY A 117 2.34 1.65 -15.20
N ILE A 118 2.79 1.42 -13.97
CA ILE A 118 3.18 2.47 -13.01
C ILE A 118 4.33 3.30 -13.57
N GLU A 119 5.35 2.62 -14.10
CA GLU A 119 6.54 3.24 -14.66
C GLU A 119 6.20 4.17 -15.84
N VAL A 120 5.42 3.70 -16.82
CA VAL A 120 4.98 4.52 -17.95
C VAL A 120 4.20 5.75 -17.47
N ALA A 121 3.23 5.56 -16.56
CA ALA A 121 2.42 6.67 -16.06
C ALA A 121 3.25 7.73 -15.32
N ILE A 122 4.26 7.30 -14.55
CA ILE A 122 5.14 8.23 -13.83
C ILE A 122 6.05 8.98 -14.80
N MET A 123 6.70 8.30 -15.75
CA MET A 123 7.60 8.95 -16.70
C MET A 123 6.86 9.92 -17.64
N GLU A 124 5.61 9.62 -18.01
CA GLU A 124 4.79 10.54 -18.79
C GLU A 124 4.45 11.83 -18.02
N ALA A 125 4.29 11.73 -16.70
CA ALA A 125 3.92 12.86 -15.85
C ALA A 125 5.12 13.61 -15.25
N ILE A 126 6.27 12.94 -15.09
CA ILE A 126 7.52 13.49 -14.56
C ILE A 126 8.69 12.99 -15.44
N PRO A 127 9.05 13.73 -16.51
CA PRO A 127 10.14 13.35 -17.42
C PRO A 127 11.52 13.27 -16.76
N GLU A 128 11.70 13.87 -15.58
CA GLU A 128 12.93 13.81 -14.78
C GLU A 128 13.16 12.43 -14.14
N ILE A 129 12.14 11.58 -14.09
CA ILE A 129 12.27 10.18 -13.66
C ILE A 129 12.55 9.32 -14.89
N GLU A 130 13.74 8.71 -14.92
CA GLU A 130 14.21 7.88 -16.02
C GLU A 130 13.91 6.39 -15.83
N ARG A 131 13.68 5.94 -14.59
CA ARG A 131 13.35 4.55 -14.27
C ARG A 131 12.67 4.38 -12.92
N ILE A 132 11.87 3.33 -12.80
CA ILE A 132 11.29 2.89 -11.53
C ILE A 132 11.98 1.63 -11.02
N ILE A 133 12.29 1.60 -9.73
CA ILE A 133 12.88 0.44 -9.05
C ILE A 133 11.90 -0.06 -8.00
N ASP A 134 11.39 -1.27 -8.18
CA ASP A 134 10.57 -1.94 -7.17
C ASP A 134 11.47 -2.54 -6.08
N VAL A 135 11.32 -2.04 -4.84
CA VAL A 135 12.08 -2.52 -3.66
C VAL A 135 11.27 -3.47 -2.78
N THR A 136 10.13 -3.93 -3.28
CA THR A 136 9.22 -4.81 -2.55
C THR A 136 9.79 -6.21 -2.44
N ASP A 137 9.76 -6.75 -1.22
CA ASP A 137 10.01 -8.17 -1.02
C ASP A 137 8.73 -8.96 -1.34
N HIS A 138 8.56 -9.32 -2.62
CA HIS A 138 7.41 -10.10 -3.09
C HIS A 138 7.34 -11.53 -2.54
N ALA A 139 8.44 -12.05 -1.99
CA ALA A 139 8.50 -13.39 -1.41
C ALA A 139 8.09 -13.40 0.07
N SER A 140 8.24 -12.27 0.78
CA SER A 140 7.90 -12.14 2.20
C SER A 140 6.39 -12.03 2.51
N GLY A 141 5.55 -11.99 1.48
CA GLY A 141 4.11 -11.82 1.65
C GLY A 141 3.51 -13.05 2.28
N SER A 142 3.09 -12.94 3.54
CA SER A 142 2.20 -13.92 4.15
C SER A 142 1.01 -14.11 3.21
N ASN A 143 0.96 -15.30 2.59
CA ASN A 143 0.00 -15.75 1.59
C ASN A 143 -1.26 -14.88 1.51
N PRO A 144 -1.46 -14.05 0.46
CA PRO A 144 -2.61 -13.14 0.37
C PRO A 144 -3.94 -13.88 0.20
N TYR A 145 -3.91 -15.20 0.00
CA TYR A 145 -5.08 -16.05 -0.01
C TYR A 145 -5.32 -16.67 1.37
N PHE A 146 -6.54 -16.52 1.87
CA PHE A 146 -7.04 -17.33 2.97
C PHE A 146 -6.97 -18.81 2.57
N GLU A 147 -6.04 -19.58 3.15
CA GLU A 147 -6.14 -21.04 3.10
C GLU A 147 -7.32 -21.43 3.98
N ALA A 148 -8.46 -21.75 3.35
CA ALA A 148 -9.57 -22.34 4.07
C ALA A 148 -9.04 -23.53 4.87
N ALA A 149 -9.17 -23.46 6.20
CA ALA A 149 -8.66 -24.47 7.12
C ALA A 149 -9.07 -25.86 6.62
N LYS A 150 -8.08 -26.70 6.31
CA LYS A 150 -8.31 -28.11 5.96
C LYS A 150 -9.08 -28.74 7.11
N LYS A 151 -10.29 -29.19 6.79
CA LYS A 151 -11.15 -29.99 7.66
C LYS A 151 -10.62 -31.41 7.77
#